data_AF-A0A4R5H4V4-F1
#
_entry.id   AF-A0A4R5H4V4-F1
#
_cell.length_a   1.000
_cell.length_b   1.000
_cell.length_c   1.000
_cell.angle_alpha   90.00
_cell.angle_beta   90.00
_cell.angle_gamma   90.00
#
_symmetry.space_group_name_H-M   'P 1'
#
loop_
_entity.id
_entity.type
_entity.pdbx_description
1 polymer ?
#
loop_
_entity_poly.entity_id
_entity_poly.type
_entity_poly.pdbx_seq_one_letter_code
_entity_poly.pdbx_strand_id
1 'polypeptide(L)'
;MNKDFSFAIKSICFDENYHPSDNTRITTNFANLARGKSRQENLRNALRMIDNSFNALAPWDNPNGDRYSVELEIISVDMDIEGSGHAFPSIEILKTNIVDHKTDKRIEGIVGNNFSSYVRDYDFSVLLLNHNKDQPQFSIPNNFGELHGKLFKYFVSSNAYKQHFKKPPVICLSVSDNKTYHRTENHHPVLGVEYQPNESSLTEQYFKKMGLEVRYFMPPNSVAPLAFYFFGDLLSDYSNLELISTISTMETFQKIYRPEIYNANAVAGKCYQPNLKNLDHSITQIVYDREERSRLAIEQGKFAEEHFIKPYQTVLEQWSANYAI
;
A
#
# COMPACT_ATOMS: atom_id res chain seq x y z
N MET A 1 21.50 -3.78 25.00
CA MET A 1 21.25 -2.92 23.83
C MET A 1 21.57 -3.75 22.60
N ASN A 2 20.58 -4.45 22.02
CA ASN A 2 20.77 -5.20 20.78
C ASN A 2 20.81 -4.22 19.60
N LYS A 3 21.88 -4.28 18.81
CA LYS A 3 22.20 -3.37 17.70
C LYS A 3 22.05 -4.13 16.38
N ASP A 4 20.90 -4.75 16.14
CA ASP A 4 20.89 -5.81 15.13
C ASP A 4 20.37 -5.29 13.78
N PHE A 5 19.56 -4.23 13.76
CA PHE A 5 19.08 -3.61 12.51
C PHE A 5 19.11 -2.08 12.57
N SER A 6 19.48 -1.45 11.45
CA SER A 6 19.31 -0.02 11.23
C SER A 6 18.66 0.25 9.88
N PHE A 7 18.03 1.42 9.74
CA PHE A 7 17.27 1.77 8.55
C PHE A 7 17.82 3.02 7.88
N ALA A 8 17.96 2.97 6.56
CA ALA A 8 18.22 4.12 5.71
C ALA A 8 17.00 4.38 4.83
N ILE A 9 16.55 5.64 4.77
CA ILE A 9 15.38 6.03 4.00
C ILE A 9 15.84 6.95 2.86
N LYS A 10 15.46 6.60 1.64
CA LYS A 10 15.69 7.40 0.43
C LYS A 10 14.35 7.81 -0.15
N SER A 11 14.30 8.99 -0.76
CA SER A 11 13.13 9.46 -1.49
C SER A 11 13.47 9.84 -2.92
N ILE A 12 12.57 9.51 -3.84
CA ILE A 12 12.65 9.88 -5.26
C ILE A 12 11.28 10.39 -5.69
N CYS A 13 11.24 11.43 -6.51
CA CYS A 13 9.99 11.95 -7.08
C CYS A 13 9.34 10.91 -8.02
N PHE A 14 8.04 10.70 -7.88
CA PHE A 14 7.23 9.92 -8.79
C PHE A 14 6.37 10.85 -9.65
N ASP A 15 7.00 11.41 -10.68
CA ASP A 15 6.36 12.28 -11.68
C ASP A 15 6.24 11.58 -13.05
N GLU A 16 5.82 12.31 -14.08
CA GLU A 16 5.76 11.79 -15.44
C GLU A 16 7.12 11.42 -16.05
N ASN A 17 8.21 11.91 -15.47
CA ASN A 17 9.58 11.67 -15.93
C ASN A 17 10.23 10.48 -15.21
N TYR A 18 9.62 9.98 -14.13
CA TYR A 18 10.13 8.86 -13.35
C TYR A 18 10.46 7.65 -14.24
N HIS A 19 11.66 7.12 -14.06
CA HIS A 19 12.14 5.92 -14.73
C HIS A 19 12.71 4.97 -13.66
N PRO A 20 12.24 3.72 -13.57
CA PRO A 20 12.86 2.72 -12.73
C PRO A 20 14.32 2.52 -13.15
N SER A 21 15.25 2.40 -12.20
CA SER A 21 16.65 2.13 -12.56
C SER A 21 16.82 0.70 -13.10
N ASP A 22 17.75 0.51 -14.04
CA ASP A 22 18.02 -0.81 -14.63
C ASP A 22 18.51 -1.85 -13.60
N ASN A 23 19.14 -1.37 -12.52
CA ASN A 23 19.68 -2.20 -11.43
C ASN A 23 18.67 -2.49 -10.30
N THR A 24 17.56 -1.75 -10.20
CA THR A 24 16.43 -2.08 -9.32
C THR A 24 15.55 -3.14 -9.97
N ARG A 25 16.16 -4.27 -10.36
CA ARG A 25 15.58 -5.35 -11.20
C ARG A 25 14.32 -6.01 -10.61
N ILE A 26 13.90 -5.59 -9.43
CA ILE A 26 12.78 -6.10 -8.66
C ILE A 26 12.00 -4.86 -8.23
N THR A 27 10.94 -4.52 -8.97
CA THR A 27 10.23 -3.28 -8.72
C THR A 27 8.84 -3.48 -8.17
N THR A 28 8.46 -2.54 -7.32
CA THR A 28 7.15 -2.33 -6.71
C THR A 28 5.94 -2.29 -7.64
N ASN A 29 4.74 -2.41 -7.04
CA ASN A 29 3.44 -2.43 -7.72
C ASN A 29 3.22 -1.24 -8.68
N PHE A 30 3.76 -0.05 -8.38
CA PHE A 30 3.59 1.15 -9.21
C PHE A 30 4.67 1.31 -10.28
N ALA A 31 5.82 0.65 -10.16
CA ALA A 31 6.89 0.75 -11.14
C ALA A 31 6.57 0.07 -12.48
N ASN A 32 5.63 -0.89 -12.51
CA ASN A 32 5.13 -1.47 -13.76
C ASN A 32 4.47 -0.39 -14.66
N LEU A 33 3.78 0.58 -14.05
CA LEU A 33 3.24 1.74 -14.79
C LEU A 33 4.33 2.62 -15.40
N ALA A 34 5.50 2.60 -14.78
CA ALA A 34 6.65 3.40 -15.17
C ALA A 34 7.57 2.68 -16.18
N ARG A 35 7.09 1.64 -16.89
CA ARG A 35 7.86 0.86 -17.88
C ARG A 35 7.28 0.91 -19.28
N GLY A 36 8.10 0.50 -20.24
CA GLY A 36 7.70 0.34 -21.64
C GLY A 36 7.50 1.66 -22.38
N LYS A 37 7.01 1.56 -23.63
CA LYS A 37 6.86 2.72 -24.53
C LYS A 37 5.80 3.72 -24.07
N SER A 38 4.76 3.24 -23.38
CA SER A 38 3.65 4.07 -22.87
C SER A 38 3.89 4.64 -21.47
N ARG A 39 5.09 4.45 -20.90
CA ARG A 39 5.45 4.91 -19.55
C ARG A 39 4.99 6.34 -19.22
N GLN A 40 5.45 7.33 -19.99
CA GLN A 40 5.23 8.74 -19.66
C GLN A 40 3.74 9.08 -19.71
N GLU A 41 3.03 8.54 -20.71
CA GLU A 41 1.58 8.70 -20.84
C GLU A 41 0.81 8.02 -19.71
N ASN A 42 1.20 6.80 -19.32
CA ASN A 42 0.64 6.09 -18.18
C ASN A 42 0.79 6.91 -16.88
N LEU A 43 1.99 7.41 -16.61
CA LEU A 43 2.29 8.21 -15.41
C LEU A 43 1.49 9.52 -15.41
N ARG A 44 1.50 10.25 -16.53
CA ARG A 44 0.71 11.50 -16.68
C ARG A 44 -0.78 11.26 -16.48
N ASN A 45 -1.32 10.19 -17.07
CA ASN A 45 -2.74 9.85 -16.93
C ASN A 45 -3.08 9.46 -15.50
N ALA A 46 -2.23 8.68 -14.82
CA ALA A 46 -2.42 8.31 -13.41
C ALA A 46 -2.39 9.55 -12.50
N LEU A 47 -1.38 10.42 -12.62
CA LEU A 47 -1.26 11.64 -11.83
C LEU A 47 -2.46 12.57 -12.05
N ARG A 48 -2.90 12.74 -13.31
CA ARG A 48 -4.11 13.53 -13.61
C ARG A 48 -5.38 12.92 -12.99
N MET A 49 -5.50 11.59 -12.98
CA MET A 49 -6.63 10.93 -12.30
C MET A 49 -6.62 11.17 -10.79
N ILE A 50 -5.43 11.20 -10.18
CA ILE A 50 -5.27 11.51 -8.75
C ILE A 50 -5.69 12.95 -8.48
N ASP A 51 -5.19 13.92 -9.25
CA ASP A 51 -5.56 15.34 -9.12
C ASP A 51 -7.08 15.53 -9.26
N ASN A 52 -7.70 14.92 -10.28
CA ASN A 52 -9.14 15.01 -10.50
C ASN A 52 -9.94 14.41 -9.31
N SER A 53 -9.52 13.24 -8.81
CA SER A 53 -10.18 12.59 -7.67
C SER A 53 -10.01 13.42 -6.39
N PHE A 54 -8.82 13.98 -6.16
CA PHE A 54 -8.55 14.85 -5.02
C PHE A 54 -9.46 16.08 -5.03
N ASN A 55 -9.52 16.79 -6.15
CA ASN A 55 -10.32 18.00 -6.28
C ASN A 55 -11.83 17.72 -6.15
N ALA A 56 -12.30 16.57 -6.64
CA ALA A 56 -13.70 16.15 -6.47
C ALA A 56 -14.07 15.88 -4.99
N LEU A 57 -13.12 15.37 -4.20
CA LEU A 57 -13.29 15.11 -2.76
C LEU A 57 -13.05 16.36 -1.89
N ALA A 58 -12.33 17.36 -2.40
CA ALA A 58 -12.08 18.64 -1.76
C ALA A 58 -12.74 19.81 -2.53
N PRO A 59 -14.09 19.88 -2.59
CA PRO A 59 -14.80 20.91 -3.38
C PRO A 59 -14.77 22.30 -2.72
N TRP A 60 -14.28 22.40 -1.49
CA TRP A 60 -14.32 23.64 -0.71
C TRP A 60 -13.42 24.70 -1.33
N ASP A 61 -14.00 25.86 -1.64
CA ASP A 61 -13.30 26.96 -2.31
C ASP A 61 -12.59 26.52 -3.62
N ASN A 62 -13.17 25.54 -4.31
CA ASN A 62 -12.60 24.90 -5.49
C ASN A 62 -13.64 24.78 -6.63
N PRO A 63 -14.19 25.91 -7.14
CA PRO A 63 -15.31 25.88 -8.08
C PRO A 63 -14.97 25.25 -9.44
N ASN A 64 -13.70 25.30 -9.86
CA ASN A 64 -13.24 24.75 -11.13
C ASN A 64 -12.68 23.32 -11.01
N GLY A 65 -12.50 22.81 -9.78
CA GLY A 65 -11.94 21.49 -9.54
C GLY A 65 -10.45 21.37 -9.89
N ASP A 66 -9.69 22.47 -9.85
CA ASP A 66 -8.29 22.56 -10.25
C ASP A 66 -7.39 23.22 -9.19
N ARG A 67 -7.90 23.43 -7.97
CA ARG A 67 -7.15 24.09 -6.88
C ARG A 67 -5.93 23.29 -6.40
N TYR A 68 -6.02 21.96 -6.40
CA TYR A 68 -5.00 21.11 -5.78
C TYR A 68 -4.31 20.21 -6.81
N SER A 69 -3.01 19.97 -6.57
CA SER A 69 -2.29 18.85 -7.18
C SER A 69 -1.70 17.94 -6.09
N VAL A 70 -1.57 16.66 -6.38
CA VAL A 70 -0.96 15.68 -5.49
C VAL A 70 0.36 15.20 -6.09
N GLU A 71 1.45 15.56 -5.44
CA GLU A 71 2.78 15.05 -5.76
C GLU A 71 3.04 13.75 -5.01
N LEU A 72 3.73 12.83 -5.66
CA LEU A 72 4.07 11.52 -5.10
C LEU A 72 5.59 11.38 -4.97
N GLU A 73 6.03 10.80 -3.86
CA GLU A 73 7.41 10.41 -3.62
C GLU A 73 7.48 8.91 -3.36
N ILE A 74 8.37 8.22 -4.07
CA ILE A 74 8.77 6.85 -3.71
C ILE A 74 9.68 6.97 -2.51
N ILE A 75 9.31 6.30 -1.44
CA ILE A 75 10.11 6.12 -0.24
C ILE A 75 10.66 4.70 -0.27
N SER A 76 11.98 4.57 -0.37
CA SER A 76 12.69 3.29 -0.29
C SER A 76 13.35 3.16 1.08
N VAL A 77 13.12 2.03 1.74
CA VAL A 77 13.67 1.70 3.05
C VAL A 77 14.65 0.55 2.89
N ASP A 78 15.92 0.85 3.10
CA ASP A 78 16.98 -0.14 3.17
C ASP A 78 17.25 -0.51 4.63
N MET A 79 17.43 -1.79 4.90
CA MET A 79 17.74 -2.35 6.20
C MET A 79 19.19 -2.84 6.21
N ASP A 80 20.01 -2.32 7.11
CA ASP A 80 21.34 -2.86 7.39
C ASP A 80 21.26 -3.83 8.57
N ILE A 81 21.87 -4.99 8.39
CA ILE A 81 21.84 -6.13 9.30
C ILE A 81 23.20 -6.24 9.96
N GLU A 82 23.21 -6.26 11.30
CA GLU A 82 24.41 -6.34 12.14
C GLU A 82 25.42 -5.19 11.91
N GLY A 83 25.01 -4.09 11.26
CA GLY A 83 25.92 -2.99 10.90
C GLY A 83 27.01 -3.42 9.91
N SER A 84 26.74 -4.47 9.12
CA SER A 84 27.67 -5.05 8.15
C SER A 84 27.90 -4.13 6.94
N GLY A 85 27.12 -3.06 6.80
CA GLY A 85 27.13 -2.17 5.64
C GLY A 85 26.45 -2.76 4.40
N HIS A 86 25.91 -3.99 4.49
CA HIS A 86 25.16 -4.64 3.42
C HIS A 86 23.67 -4.32 3.57
N ALA A 87 23.21 -3.40 2.73
CA ALA A 87 21.84 -2.91 2.75
C ALA A 87 20.88 -3.86 2.01
N PHE A 88 19.86 -4.37 2.70
CA PHE A 88 18.77 -5.13 2.13
C PHE A 88 17.57 -4.21 1.84
N PRO A 89 17.03 -4.16 0.60
CA PRO A 89 15.83 -3.39 0.31
C PRO A 89 14.64 -4.05 1.02
N SER A 90 14.01 -3.33 1.95
CA SER A 90 12.98 -3.90 2.83
C SER A 90 11.57 -3.51 2.39
N ILE A 91 11.32 -2.21 2.25
CA ILE A 91 9.99 -1.64 1.98
C ILE A 91 10.13 -0.56 0.92
N GLU A 92 9.16 -0.49 0.02
CA GLU A 92 8.91 0.68 -0.81
C GLU A 92 7.43 1.08 -0.73
N ILE A 93 7.21 2.38 -0.49
CA ILE A 93 5.90 2.99 -0.30
C ILE A 93 5.84 4.34 -1.00
N LEU A 94 4.64 4.80 -1.32
CA LEU A 94 4.41 6.16 -1.77
C LEU A 94 4.06 7.06 -0.58
N LYS A 95 4.64 8.26 -0.60
CA LYS A 95 4.24 9.42 0.22
C LYS A 95 3.55 10.43 -0.68
N THR A 96 2.48 11.03 -0.16
CA THR A 96 1.77 12.13 -0.84
C THR A 96 2.22 13.48 -0.31
N ASN A 97 2.26 14.49 -1.18
CA ASN A 97 2.37 15.91 -0.81
C ASN A 97 1.31 16.67 -1.60
N ILE A 98 0.52 17.50 -0.92
CA ILE A 98 -0.55 18.28 -1.55
C ILE A 98 -0.03 19.69 -1.85
N VAL A 99 -0.19 20.13 -3.10
CA VAL A 99 0.07 21.50 -3.52
C VAL A 99 -1.26 22.23 -3.62
N ASP A 100 -1.45 23.28 -2.82
CA ASP A 100 -2.60 24.18 -2.88
C ASP A 100 -2.25 25.42 -3.71
N HIS A 101 -2.70 25.44 -4.97
CA HIS A 101 -2.41 26.51 -5.94
C HIS A 101 -3.06 27.84 -5.56
N LYS A 102 -4.09 27.84 -4.71
CA LYS A 102 -4.76 29.07 -4.25
C LYS A 102 -3.95 29.78 -3.17
N THR A 103 -3.30 29.02 -2.28
CA THR A 103 -2.55 29.59 -1.15
C THR A 103 -1.03 29.49 -1.30
N ASP A 104 -0.56 28.88 -2.38
CA ASP A 104 0.85 28.60 -2.66
C ASP A 104 1.53 27.84 -1.51
N LYS A 105 0.82 26.84 -0.98
CA LYS A 105 1.28 26.02 0.14
C LYS A 105 1.47 24.58 -0.29
N ARG A 106 2.58 24.00 0.18
CA ARG A 106 2.83 22.57 0.13
C ARG A 106 2.50 21.96 1.49
N ILE A 107 1.55 21.04 1.50
CA ILE A 107 1.03 20.37 2.70
C ILE A 107 1.51 18.93 2.67
N GLU A 108 2.11 18.48 3.77
CA GLU A 108 2.57 17.10 3.89
C GLU A 108 1.36 16.15 3.97
N GLY A 109 1.35 15.12 3.13
CA GLY A 109 0.36 14.06 3.15
C GLY A 109 0.85 12.80 3.87
N ILE A 110 0.07 11.71 3.78
CA ILE A 110 0.36 10.46 4.49
C ILE A 110 1.32 9.57 3.67
N VAL A 111 2.22 8.87 4.38
CA VAL A 111 3.09 7.82 3.85
C VAL A 111 2.46 6.44 4.04
N GLY A 112 2.77 5.48 3.17
CA GLY A 112 2.26 4.10 3.26
C GLY A 112 1.35 3.68 2.10
N ASN A 113 1.10 4.61 1.17
CA ASN A 113 0.39 4.32 -0.06
C ASN A 113 1.14 3.26 -0.88
N ASN A 114 0.40 2.37 -1.56
CA ASN A 114 0.97 1.41 -2.49
C ASN A 114 2.05 0.48 -1.90
N PHE A 115 1.83 0.05 -0.65
CA PHE A 115 2.76 -0.73 0.15
C PHE A 115 3.31 -1.97 -0.55
N SER A 116 4.63 -1.99 -0.73
CA SER A 116 5.40 -3.15 -1.17
C SER A 116 6.47 -3.49 -0.12
N SER A 117 6.64 -4.78 0.13
CA SER A 117 7.63 -5.29 1.09
C SER A 117 8.18 -6.61 0.59
N TYR A 118 9.50 -6.72 0.63
CA TYR A 118 10.22 -7.91 0.20
C TYR A 118 9.90 -9.11 1.10
N VAL A 119 9.83 -8.89 2.42
CA VAL A 119 9.48 -9.94 3.38
C VAL A 119 8.01 -10.35 3.25
N ARG A 120 7.12 -9.40 2.93
CA ARG A 120 5.72 -9.72 2.64
C ARG A 120 5.60 -10.61 1.40
N ASP A 121 6.29 -10.27 0.33
CA ASP A 121 6.21 -11.03 -0.90
C ASP A 121 6.90 -12.41 -0.75
N TYR A 122 7.95 -12.52 0.07
CA TYR A 122 8.46 -13.82 0.51
C TYR A 122 7.37 -14.64 1.22
N ASP A 123 6.73 -14.07 2.24
CA ASP A 123 5.72 -14.77 3.01
C ASP A 123 4.58 -15.27 2.11
N PHE A 124 3.99 -14.40 1.29
CA PHE A 124 2.83 -14.75 0.46
C PHE A 124 3.18 -15.56 -0.80
N SER A 125 4.25 -15.22 -1.50
CA SER A 125 4.56 -15.79 -2.82
C SER A 125 5.54 -16.97 -2.77
N VAL A 126 6.24 -17.18 -1.65
CA VAL A 126 7.17 -18.29 -1.48
C VAL A 126 6.74 -19.18 -0.31
N LEU A 127 6.72 -18.67 0.92
CA LEU A 127 6.48 -19.48 2.12
C LEU A 127 5.08 -20.11 2.13
N LEU A 128 4.04 -19.31 1.95
CA LEU A 128 2.65 -19.80 1.97
C LEU A 128 2.36 -20.76 0.81
N LEU A 129 2.90 -20.45 -0.37
CA LEU A 129 2.74 -21.29 -1.55
C LEU A 129 3.43 -22.65 -1.38
N ASN A 130 4.68 -22.65 -0.88
CA ASN A 130 5.42 -23.88 -0.61
C ASN A 130 4.78 -24.71 0.51
N HIS A 131 4.26 -24.07 1.56
CA HIS A 131 3.58 -24.76 2.68
C HIS A 131 2.34 -25.53 2.22
N ASN A 132 1.57 -24.95 1.31
CA ASN A 132 0.35 -25.55 0.78
C ASN A 132 0.59 -26.45 -0.44
N LYS A 133 1.83 -26.53 -0.93
CA LYS A 133 2.16 -27.39 -2.07
C LYS A 133 1.91 -28.85 -1.69
N ASP A 134 1.19 -29.56 -2.54
CA ASP A 134 0.83 -30.97 -2.36
C ASP A 134 -0.03 -31.27 -1.11
N GLN A 135 -0.62 -30.24 -0.47
CA GLN A 135 -1.54 -30.40 0.65
C GLN A 135 -3.00 -30.51 0.16
N PRO A 136 -3.83 -31.39 0.76
CA PRO A 136 -5.22 -31.57 0.36
C PRO A 136 -6.13 -30.40 0.76
N GLN A 137 -5.72 -29.63 1.77
CA GLN A 137 -6.48 -28.49 2.29
C GLN A 137 -5.55 -27.32 2.57
N PHE A 138 -6.07 -26.11 2.33
CA PHE A 138 -5.35 -24.88 2.63
C PHE A 138 -5.12 -24.72 4.13
N SER A 139 -3.90 -24.37 4.51
CA SER A 139 -3.52 -24.01 5.88
C SER A 139 -2.46 -22.91 5.87
N ILE A 140 -2.28 -22.26 7.03
CA ILE A 140 -1.36 -21.13 7.20
C ILE A 140 -0.18 -21.60 8.05
N PRO A 141 1.08 -21.29 7.69
CA PRO A 141 2.23 -21.55 8.54
C PRO A 141 2.09 -20.89 9.92
N ASN A 142 2.48 -21.56 10.99
CA ASN A 142 2.29 -21.05 12.37
C ASN A 142 2.89 -19.64 12.57
N ASN A 143 4.08 -19.39 12.02
CA ASN A 143 4.82 -18.13 12.15
C ASN A 143 4.54 -17.13 11.00
N PHE A 144 3.52 -17.36 10.17
CA PHE A 144 3.24 -16.55 8.97
C PHE A 144 3.07 -15.06 9.31
N GLY A 145 3.96 -14.20 8.80
CA GLY A 145 3.93 -12.75 9.05
C GLY A 145 4.47 -12.28 10.40
N GLU A 146 4.96 -13.17 11.27
CA GLU A 146 5.49 -12.76 12.58
C GLU A 146 6.77 -11.95 12.46
N LEU A 147 7.73 -12.43 11.66
CA LEU A 147 8.99 -11.74 11.44
C LEU A 147 8.75 -10.36 10.83
N HIS A 148 7.98 -10.30 9.73
CA HIS A 148 7.67 -9.05 9.07
C HIS A 148 6.91 -8.08 9.98
N GLY A 149 5.93 -8.58 10.74
CA GLY A 149 5.20 -7.77 11.72
C GLY A 149 6.12 -7.11 12.73
N LYS A 150 7.10 -7.85 13.27
CA LYS A 150 8.11 -7.30 14.20
C LYS A 150 9.03 -6.29 13.52
N LEU A 151 9.56 -6.61 12.34
CA LEU A 151 10.44 -5.71 11.57
C LEU A 151 9.72 -4.39 11.22
N PHE A 152 8.45 -4.45 10.82
CA PHE A 152 7.66 -3.27 10.51
C PHE A 152 7.44 -2.39 11.75
N LYS A 153 7.08 -2.98 12.89
CA LYS A 153 6.93 -2.23 14.15
C LYS A 153 8.26 -1.62 14.61
N TYR A 154 9.37 -2.34 14.41
CA TYR A 154 10.71 -1.82 14.69
C TYR A 154 11.04 -0.63 13.76
N PHE A 155 10.72 -0.73 12.47
CA PHE A 155 10.88 0.37 11.52
C PHE A 155 10.08 1.62 11.93
N VAL A 156 8.77 1.49 12.16
CA VAL A 156 7.89 2.62 12.48
C VAL A 156 8.27 3.31 13.80
N SER A 157 8.85 2.57 14.75
CA SER A 157 9.31 3.12 16.04
C SER A 157 10.74 3.70 16.01
N SER A 158 11.49 3.44 14.93
CA SER A 158 12.90 3.82 14.79
C SER A 158 13.13 5.33 14.70
N ASN A 159 14.36 5.75 15.02
CA ASN A 159 14.78 7.15 14.83
C ASN A 159 14.77 7.55 13.35
N ALA A 160 15.14 6.64 12.45
CA ALA A 160 15.08 6.89 11.01
C ALA A 160 13.66 7.25 10.58
N TYR A 161 12.65 6.48 10.99
CA TYR A 161 11.26 6.81 10.68
C TYR A 161 10.85 8.19 11.22
N LYS A 162 11.13 8.46 12.51
CA LYS A 162 10.77 9.72 13.18
C LYS A 162 11.47 10.96 12.61
N GLN A 163 12.65 10.78 12.00
CA GLN A 163 13.36 11.86 11.31
C GLN A 163 12.72 12.23 9.98
N HIS A 164 12.08 11.27 9.31
CA HIS A 164 11.51 11.46 7.98
C HIS A 164 9.99 11.68 7.97
N PHE A 165 9.27 11.18 8.98
CA PHE A 165 7.80 11.23 9.06
C PHE A 165 7.32 11.64 10.44
N LYS A 166 6.32 12.52 10.46
CA LYS A 166 5.71 13.04 11.70
C LYS A 166 4.57 12.19 12.22
N LYS A 167 3.92 11.42 11.34
CA LYS A 167 2.76 10.59 11.65
C LYS A 167 3.01 9.15 11.21
N PRO A 168 2.36 8.16 11.85
CA PRO A 168 2.39 6.77 11.40
C PRO A 168 1.87 6.61 9.97
N PRO A 169 2.16 5.47 9.31
CA PRO A 169 1.67 5.24 7.97
C PRO A 169 0.19 4.85 7.97
N VAL A 170 -0.50 5.20 6.89
CA VAL A 170 -1.81 4.61 6.55
C VAL A 170 -1.63 3.81 5.26
N ILE A 171 -1.97 2.52 5.31
CA ILE A 171 -1.92 1.65 4.15
C ILE A 171 -3.35 1.41 3.69
N CYS A 172 -3.68 1.86 2.48
CA CYS A 172 -4.99 1.66 1.89
C CYS A 172 -4.93 0.60 0.79
N LEU A 173 -5.80 -0.42 0.85
CA LEU A 173 -5.81 -1.57 -0.05
C LEU A 173 -7.22 -1.85 -0.59
N SER A 174 -7.26 -2.70 -1.62
CA SER A 174 -8.49 -3.34 -2.07
C SER A 174 -9.13 -4.18 -0.96
N VAL A 175 -10.46 -4.23 -0.95
CA VAL A 175 -11.22 -5.27 -0.23
C VAL A 175 -11.01 -6.65 -0.85
N SER A 176 -11.25 -7.69 -0.04
CA SER A 176 -11.10 -9.10 -0.43
C SER A 176 -12.36 -9.61 -1.13
N ASP A 177 -12.22 -10.31 -2.26
CA ASP A 177 -13.34 -10.85 -3.05
C ASP A 177 -14.02 -12.07 -2.42
N ASN A 178 -13.35 -12.72 -1.48
CA ASN A 178 -13.91 -13.84 -0.71
C ASN A 178 -14.61 -13.42 0.61
N LYS A 179 -14.88 -12.13 0.80
CA LYS A 179 -15.59 -11.59 1.98
C LYS A 179 -16.81 -10.80 1.57
N THR A 180 -17.76 -10.73 2.48
CA THR A 180 -18.98 -9.94 2.32
C THR A 180 -18.96 -8.76 3.28
N TYR A 181 -19.17 -7.57 2.74
CA TYR A 181 -19.12 -6.30 3.44
C TYR A 181 -20.53 -5.74 3.61
N HIS A 182 -20.90 -5.46 4.86
CA HIS A 182 -22.20 -4.93 5.22
C HIS A 182 -22.07 -3.45 5.55
N ARG A 183 -22.81 -2.62 4.80
CA ARG A 183 -22.90 -1.19 5.05
C ARG A 183 -23.43 -0.94 6.46
N THR A 184 -22.77 -0.02 7.16
CA THR A 184 -23.20 0.47 8.48
C THR A 184 -23.89 1.84 8.35
N GLU A 185 -24.38 2.36 9.48
CA GLU A 185 -24.93 3.71 9.56
C GLU A 185 -23.84 4.78 9.78
N ASN A 186 -22.58 4.39 10.05
CA ASN A 186 -21.51 5.34 10.27
C ASN A 186 -21.07 6.01 8.96
N HIS A 187 -20.97 7.33 8.98
CA HIS A 187 -20.62 8.15 7.83
C HIS A 187 -19.58 9.21 8.21
N HIS A 188 -18.41 9.12 7.60
CA HIS A 188 -17.34 10.11 7.73
C HIS A 188 -17.41 11.11 6.56
N PRO A 189 -17.21 12.43 6.76
CA PRO A 189 -17.32 13.42 5.69
C PRO A 189 -16.34 13.22 4.52
N VAL A 190 -15.17 12.62 4.79
CA VAL A 190 -14.13 12.36 3.77
C VAL A 190 -14.06 10.89 3.37
N LEU A 191 -14.14 9.98 4.35
CA LEU A 191 -14.00 8.54 4.09
C LEU A 191 -15.32 7.95 3.57
N GLY A 192 -16.43 8.67 3.72
CA GLY A 192 -17.75 8.22 3.29
C GLY A 192 -18.34 7.18 4.23
N VAL A 193 -19.04 6.22 3.66
CA VAL A 193 -19.83 5.24 4.42
C VAL A 193 -18.96 4.08 4.89
N GLU A 194 -19.08 3.70 6.15
CA GLU A 194 -18.36 2.54 6.69
C GLU A 194 -19.05 1.21 6.36
N TYR A 195 -18.23 0.20 6.10
CA TYR A 195 -18.62 -1.19 5.89
C TYR A 195 -17.96 -2.10 6.92
N GLN A 196 -18.66 -3.15 7.34
CA GLN A 196 -18.17 -4.17 8.24
C GLN A 196 -18.05 -5.51 7.50
N PRO A 197 -16.87 -6.16 7.47
CA PRO A 197 -16.73 -7.50 6.90
C PRO A 197 -17.42 -8.55 7.78
N ASN A 198 -17.90 -9.63 7.15
CA ASN A 198 -18.45 -10.79 7.85
C ASN A 198 -17.41 -11.55 8.67
N GLU A 199 -16.15 -11.56 8.23
CA GLU A 199 -15.04 -12.23 8.89
C GLU A 199 -13.68 -11.64 8.44
N SER A 200 -12.63 -11.86 9.23
CA SER A 200 -11.28 -11.37 8.90
C SER A 200 -10.68 -12.09 7.68
N SER A 201 -10.00 -11.32 6.83
CA SER A 201 -9.19 -11.86 5.73
C SER A 201 -7.80 -12.30 6.19
N LEU A 202 -7.10 -13.10 5.37
CA LEU A 202 -5.70 -13.45 5.63
C LEU A 202 -4.80 -12.22 5.67
N THR A 203 -5.02 -11.27 4.76
CA THR A 203 -4.31 -9.98 4.72
C THR A 203 -4.54 -9.20 6.01
N GLU A 204 -5.78 -9.15 6.50
CA GLU A 204 -6.08 -8.49 7.77
C GLU A 204 -5.34 -9.13 8.95
N GLN A 205 -5.36 -10.46 9.06
CA GLN A 205 -4.61 -11.18 10.10
C GLN A 205 -3.10 -10.93 10.01
N TYR A 206 -2.57 -10.83 8.79
CA TYR A 206 -1.16 -10.55 8.54
C TYR A 206 -0.79 -9.11 8.97
N PHE A 207 -1.58 -8.12 8.58
CA PHE A 207 -1.35 -6.71 8.91
C PHE A 207 -1.59 -6.44 10.41
N LYS A 208 -2.45 -7.21 11.07
CA LYS A 208 -2.58 -7.18 12.53
C LYS A 208 -1.27 -7.53 13.25
N LYS A 209 -0.42 -8.42 12.68
CA LYS A 209 0.91 -8.70 13.25
C LYS A 209 1.86 -7.51 13.17
N MET A 210 1.63 -6.59 12.22
CA MET A 210 2.31 -5.29 12.12
C MET A 210 1.80 -4.26 13.14
N GLY A 211 0.79 -4.60 13.95
CA GLY A 211 0.18 -3.68 14.91
C GLY A 211 -0.85 -2.74 14.29
N LEU A 212 -1.30 -3.02 13.07
CA LEU A 212 -2.29 -2.21 12.36
C LEU A 212 -3.70 -2.69 12.67
N GLU A 213 -4.59 -1.73 12.93
CA GLU A 213 -6.04 -1.92 12.88
C GLU A 213 -6.55 -1.73 11.45
N VAL A 214 -7.78 -2.17 11.16
CA VAL A 214 -8.40 -1.97 9.85
C VAL A 214 -9.82 -1.45 9.97
N ARG A 215 -10.17 -0.51 9.10
CA ARG A 215 -11.56 -0.09 8.87
C ARG A 215 -11.84 0.00 7.39
N TYR A 216 -13.10 -0.20 7.00
CA TYR A 216 -13.49 -0.26 5.60
C TYR A 216 -14.45 0.87 5.30
N PHE A 217 -14.08 1.73 4.37
CA PHE A 217 -14.87 2.90 4.04
C PHE A 217 -15.03 3.01 2.53
N MET A 218 -16.21 3.37 2.06
CA MET A 218 -16.46 3.73 0.67
C MET A 218 -16.53 5.26 0.56
N PRO A 219 -15.46 5.91 0.04
CA PRO A 219 -15.43 7.35 -0.12
C PRO A 219 -16.54 7.86 -1.05
N PRO A 220 -16.92 9.15 -0.93
CA PRO A 220 -17.83 9.77 -1.89
C PRO A 220 -17.31 9.59 -3.32
N ASN A 221 -18.20 9.30 -4.26
CA ASN A 221 -17.91 9.06 -5.68
C ASN A 221 -17.10 7.79 -6.00
N SER A 222 -16.75 6.98 -4.99
CA SER A 222 -16.24 5.62 -5.19
C SER A 222 -17.38 4.62 -5.39
N VAL A 223 -17.06 3.50 -6.05
CA VAL A 223 -18.03 2.43 -6.34
C VAL A 223 -17.89 1.21 -5.42
N ALA A 224 -16.82 1.14 -4.63
CA ALA A 224 -16.54 0.05 -3.71
C ALA A 224 -15.75 0.54 -2.47
N PRO A 225 -15.89 -0.12 -1.30
CA PRO A 225 -15.12 0.20 -0.12
C PRO A 225 -13.62 -0.09 -0.29
N LEU A 226 -12.79 0.71 0.38
CA LEU A 226 -11.35 0.54 0.54
C LEU A 226 -11.05 0.10 1.98
N ALA A 227 -10.01 -0.71 2.15
CA ALA A 227 -9.52 -1.14 3.46
C ALA A 227 -8.40 -0.19 3.91
N PHE A 228 -8.60 0.51 5.03
CA PHE A 228 -7.63 1.42 5.63
C PHE A 228 -6.97 0.75 6.83
N TYR A 229 -5.68 0.44 6.71
CA TYR A 229 -4.86 -0.09 7.79
C TYR A 229 -4.06 1.04 8.45
N PHE A 230 -4.14 1.17 9.77
CA PHE A 230 -3.59 2.32 10.49
C PHE A 230 -3.18 1.95 11.92
N PHE A 231 -2.38 2.84 12.52
CA PHE A 231 -2.16 2.91 13.97
C PHE A 231 -3.03 4.01 14.57
N GLY A 232 -3.42 3.88 15.85
CA GLY A 232 -4.13 4.93 16.57
C GLY A 232 -5.57 5.07 16.12
N ASP A 233 -6.02 6.30 15.87
CA ASP A 233 -7.39 6.60 15.44
C ASP A 233 -7.39 7.26 14.05
N LEU A 234 -7.78 6.49 13.02
CA LEU A 234 -7.90 6.95 11.64
C LEU A 234 -8.76 8.21 11.50
N LEU A 235 -9.80 8.36 12.32
CA LEU A 235 -10.80 9.42 12.14
C LEU A 235 -10.37 10.77 12.75
N SER A 236 -9.42 10.77 13.68
CA SER A 236 -9.05 11.97 14.42
C SER A 236 -7.57 12.35 14.29
N ASP A 237 -6.67 11.39 14.02
CA ASP A 237 -5.23 11.64 13.95
C ASP A 237 -4.78 12.28 12.61
N TYR A 238 -5.64 12.24 11.59
CA TYR A 238 -5.36 12.73 10.23
C TYR A 238 -6.36 13.79 9.80
N SER A 239 -5.86 14.83 9.13
CA SER A 239 -6.68 15.89 8.55
C SER A 239 -7.42 15.41 7.31
N ASN A 240 -8.46 16.16 6.94
CA ASN A 240 -9.24 15.86 5.74
C ASN A 240 -8.38 15.79 4.47
N LEU A 241 -7.44 16.73 4.27
CA LEU A 241 -6.59 16.75 3.07
C LEU A 241 -5.61 15.55 3.04
N GLU A 242 -5.10 15.13 4.19
CA GLU A 242 -4.25 13.92 4.33
C GLU A 242 -5.01 12.63 3.97
N LEU A 243 -6.28 12.52 4.39
CA LEU A 243 -7.12 11.39 4.03
C LEU A 243 -7.54 11.43 2.56
N ILE A 244 -7.88 12.61 2.02
CA ILE A 244 -8.21 12.78 0.60
C ILE A 244 -7.02 12.44 -0.30
N SER A 245 -5.79 12.83 0.06
CA SER A 245 -4.60 12.47 -0.74
C SER A 245 -4.39 10.95 -0.79
N THR A 246 -4.61 10.27 0.33
CA THR A 246 -4.57 8.80 0.41
C THR A 246 -5.66 8.15 -0.44
N ILE A 247 -6.91 8.61 -0.34
CA ILE A 247 -8.04 8.09 -1.11
C ILE A 247 -7.82 8.28 -2.61
N SER A 248 -7.58 9.52 -3.05
CA SER A 248 -7.41 9.87 -4.46
C SER A 248 -6.26 9.10 -5.12
N THR A 249 -5.16 8.95 -4.39
CA THR A 249 -4.01 8.14 -4.82
C THR A 249 -4.40 6.67 -4.93
N MET A 250 -4.87 6.05 -3.85
CA MET A 250 -5.07 4.61 -3.83
C MET A 250 -6.26 4.14 -4.65
N GLU A 251 -7.35 4.90 -4.71
CA GLU A 251 -8.48 4.59 -5.57
C GLU A 251 -8.07 4.63 -7.05
N THR A 252 -7.25 5.59 -7.47
CA THR A 252 -6.69 5.64 -8.83
C THR A 252 -5.90 4.37 -9.14
N PHE A 253 -4.99 3.98 -8.24
CA PHE A 253 -4.26 2.72 -8.41
C PHE A 253 -5.19 1.50 -8.41
N GLN A 254 -6.23 1.47 -7.57
CA GLN A 254 -7.19 0.36 -7.58
C GLN A 254 -8.03 0.31 -8.85
N LYS A 255 -8.41 1.45 -9.45
CA LYS A 255 -9.06 1.51 -10.77
C LYS A 255 -8.20 0.91 -11.87
N ILE A 256 -6.88 1.02 -11.76
CA ILE A 256 -5.92 0.41 -12.69
C ILE A 256 -5.73 -1.09 -12.39
N TYR A 257 -5.55 -1.44 -11.13
CA TYR A 257 -5.17 -2.79 -10.71
C TYR A 257 -6.34 -3.77 -10.66
N ARG A 258 -7.52 -3.27 -10.29
CA ARG A 258 -8.75 -4.00 -10.00
C ARG A 258 -9.99 -3.23 -10.49
N PRO A 259 -10.06 -2.83 -11.77
CA PRO A 259 -11.21 -2.16 -12.37
C PRO A 259 -12.52 -2.95 -12.19
N GLU A 260 -12.46 -4.27 -12.08
CA GLU A 260 -13.63 -5.14 -11.84
C GLU A 260 -14.36 -4.79 -10.54
N ILE A 261 -13.63 -4.22 -9.57
CA ILE A 261 -14.12 -3.77 -8.27
C ILE A 261 -14.26 -2.23 -8.25
N TYR A 262 -13.20 -1.51 -8.60
CA TYR A 262 -13.10 -0.06 -8.35
C TYR A 262 -13.43 0.83 -9.55
N ASN A 263 -13.60 0.23 -10.73
CA ASN A 263 -14.10 0.89 -11.92
C ASN A 263 -15.33 0.16 -12.49
N ALA A 264 -16.06 -0.53 -11.61
CA ALA A 264 -17.33 -1.17 -11.92
C ALA A 264 -18.40 -0.12 -12.22
N ASN A 265 -19.33 -0.45 -13.11
CA ASN A 265 -20.42 0.47 -13.47
C ASN A 265 -21.56 0.46 -12.41
N ALA A 266 -21.53 -0.50 -11.49
CA ALA A 266 -22.45 -0.61 -10.37
C ALA A 266 -21.77 -0.24 -9.05
N VAL A 267 -22.46 0.54 -8.22
CA VAL A 267 -22.01 0.93 -6.87
C VAL A 267 -22.32 -0.18 -5.86
N ALA A 268 -21.42 -0.40 -4.90
CA ALA A 268 -21.60 -1.32 -3.80
C ALA A 268 -22.91 -1.06 -3.03
N GLY A 269 -23.75 -2.10 -2.93
CA GLY A 269 -25.01 -2.05 -2.20
C GLY A 269 -24.83 -2.10 -0.67
N LYS A 270 -25.94 -2.30 0.06
CA LYS A 270 -25.91 -2.49 1.52
C LYS A 270 -25.19 -3.77 1.96
N CYS A 271 -25.19 -4.78 1.11
CA CYS A 271 -24.42 -6.00 1.24
C CYS A 271 -23.61 -6.13 -0.05
N TYR A 272 -22.29 -6.16 0.07
CA TYR A 272 -21.38 -6.10 -1.08
C TYR A 272 -20.34 -7.20 -0.98
N GLN A 273 -20.26 -8.03 -2.02
CA GLN A 273 -19.18 -8.99 -2.21
C GLN A 273 -18.42 -8.58 -3.47
N PRO A 274 -17.13 -8.22 -3.38
CA PRO A 274 -16.34 -7.87 -4.55
C PRO A 274 -16.21 -9.07 -5.50
N ASN A 275 -16.13 -8.81 -6.81
CA ASN A 275 -16.03 -9.88 -7.81
C ASN A 275 -14.96 -9.56 -8.86
N LEU A 276 -13.83 -10.26 -8.79
CA LEU A 276 -12.72 -10.12 -9.74
C LEU A 276 -13.03 -10.63 -11.16
N LYS A 277 -14.20 -11.23 -11.37
CA LYS A 277 -14.69 -11.68 -12.68
C LYS A 277 -15.87 -10.84 -13.18
N ASN A 278 -16.16 -9.71 -12.54
CA ASN A 278 -17.21 -8.80 -12.98
C ASN A 278 -16.87 -8.23 -14.36
N LEU A 279 -17.71 -8.50 -15.37
CA LEU A 279 -17.52 -7.98 -16.73
C LEU A 279 -18.11 -6.56 -16.91
N ASP A 280 -18.96 -6.12 -15.99
CA ASP A 280 -19.58 -4.80 -16.02
C ASP A 280 -18.68 -3.75 -15.35
N HIS A 281 -17.58 -3.42 -16.02
CA HIS A 281 -16.60 -2.43 -15.59
C HIS A 281 -15.99 -1.68 -16.77
N SER A 282 -15.37 -0.54 -16.48
CA SER A 282 -14.60 0.25 -17.44
C SER A 282 -13.10 0.03 -17.25
N ILE A 283 -12.31 0.15 -18.31
CA ILE A 283 -10.85 0.06 -18.26
C ILE A 283 -10.25 1.46 -18.47
N THR A 284 -9.21 1.79 -17.71
CA THR A 284 -8.46 3.04 -17.88
C THR A 284 -7.64 3.04 -19.17
N GLN A 285 -7.32 4.20 -19.72
CA GLN A 285 -6.34 4.33 -20.83
C GLN A 285 -4.88 4.21 -20.35
N ILE A 286 -4.66 3.43 -19.31
CA ILE A 286 -3.35 3.20 -18.69
C ILE A 286 -3.04 1.72 -18.90
N VAL A 287 -1.95 1.44 -19.60
CA VAL A 287 -1.49 0.07 -19.85
C VAL A 287 -0.78 -0.45 -18.60
N TYR A 288 -1.30 -1.53 -18.01
CA TYR A 288 -0.75 -2.15 -16.81
C TYR A 288 -0.67 -3.67 -16.98
N ASP A 289 0.54 -4.22 -16.88
CA ASP A 289 0.79 -5.64 -17.08
C ASP A 289 0.66 -6.39 -15.74
N ARG A 290 -0.50 -7.04 -15.56
CA ARG A 290 -0.80 -7.82 -14.35
C ARG A 290 0.01 -9.12 -14.27
N GLU A 291 0.39 -9.70 -15.41
CA GLU A 291 1.17 -10.94 -15.45
C GLU A 291 2.62 -10.64 -15.06
N GLU A 292 3.20 -9.58 -15.65
CA GLU A 292 4.51 -9.07 -15.26
C GLU A 292 4.53 -8.73 -13.77
N ARG A 293 3.53 -8.02 -13.25
CA ARG A 293 3.45 -7.71 -11.82
C ARG A 293 3.42 -8.98 -10.95
N SER A 294 2.65 -9.99 -11.34
CA SER A 294 2.57 -11.24 -10.58
C SER A 294 3.91 -11.99 -10.59
N ARG A 295 4.61 -12.00 -11.73
CA ARG A 295 5.96 -12.54 -11.85
C ARG A 295 6.97 -11.79 -10.98
N LEU A 296 6.94 -10.46 -11.00
CA LEU A 296 7.84 -9.61 -10.20
C LEU A 296 7.66 -9.83 -8.69
N ALA A 297 6.43 -10.03 -8.21
CA ALA A 297 6.19 -10.35 -6.80
C ALA A 297 6.85 -11.69 -6.39
N ILE A 298 6.83 -12.70 -7.26
CA ILE A 298 7.50 -13.98 -7.03
C ILE A 298 9.03 -13.81 -7.05
N GLU A 299 9.56 -13.07 -8.03
CA GLU A 299 10.99 -12.76 -8.11
C GLU A 299 11.47 -11.98 -6.86
N GLN A 300 10.67 -11.02 -6.40
CA GLN A 300 10.92 -10.27 -5.16
C GLN A 300 10.95 -11.18 -3.93
N GLY A 301 9.96 -12.08 -3.80
CA GLY A 301 9.91 -13.02 -2.69
C GLY A 301 11.09 -14.00 -2.68
N LYS A 302 11.53 -14.47 -3.85
CA LYS A 302 12.73 -15.34 -3.98
C LYS A 302 14.01 -14.60 -3.66
N PHE A 303 14.14 -13.34 -4.11
CA PHE A 303 15.27 -12.51 -3.75
C PHE A 303 15.37 -12.31 -2.24
N ALA A 304 14.25 -12.02 -1.57
CA ALA A 304 14.19 -11.94 -0.13
C ALA A 304 14.58 -13.29 0.54
N GLU A 305 14.11 -14.41 -0.01
CA GLU A 305 14.52 -15.73 0.47
C GLU A 305 16.04 -15.93 0.41
N GLU A 306 16.66 -15.63 -0.74
CA GLU A 306 18.07 -15.91 -1.04
C GLU A 306 19.03 -14.93 -0.36
N HIS A 307 18.66 -13.65 -0.25
CA HIS A 307 19.55 -12.58 0.22
C HIS A 307 19.26 -12.08 1.62
N PHE A 308 18.12 -12.43 2.21
CA PHE A 308 17.73 -11.99 3.55
C PHE A 308 17.37 -13.15 4.47
N ILE A 309 16.38 -13.96 4.09
CA ILE A 309 15.84 -15.00 4.99
C ILE A 309 16.87 -16.11 5.22
N LYS A 310 17.43 -16.72 4.17
CA LYS A 310 18.38 -17.83 4.32
C LYS A 310 19.72 -17.41 4.94
N PRO A 311 20.39 -16.32 4.49
CA PRO A 311 21.71 -15.96 5.01
C PRO A 311 21.67 -15.52 6.47
N TYR A 312 20.58 -14.88 6.90
CA TYR A 312 20.44 -14.33 8.25
C TYR A 312 19.42 -15.09 9.10
N GLN A 313 19.06 -16.33 8.74
CA GLN A 313 17.99 -17.08 9.41
C GLN A 313 18.17 -17.12 10.93
N THR A 314 19.34 -17.53 11.41
CA THR A 314 19.63 -17.63 12.85
C THR A 314 19.55 -16.27 13.54
N VAL A 315 20.05 -15.20 12.90
CA VAL A 315 20.00 -13.83 13.43
C VAL A 315 18.55 -13.35 13.52
N LEU A 316 17.76 -13.56 12.47
CA LEU A 316 16.35 -13.18 12.40
C LEU A 316 15.50 -13.94 13.42
N GLU A 317 15.74 -15.23 13.61
CA GLU A 317 15.06 -16.07 14.60
C GLU A 317 15.40 -15.63 16.03
N GLN A 318 16.68 -15.43 16.34
CA GLN A 318 17.13 -14.94 17.65
C GLN A 318 16.60 -13.54 17.94
N TRP A 319 16.67 -12.63 16.97
CA TRP A 319 16.14 -11.29 17.13
C TRP A 319 14.62 -11.32 17.33
N SER A 320 13.89 -12.06 16.50
CA SER A 320 12.44 -12.20 16.60
C SER A 320 12.03 -12.76 17.95
N ALA A 321 12.72 -13.78 18.48
CA ALA A 321 12.41 -14.37 19.78
C ALA A 321 12.63 -13.40 20.95
N ASN A 322 13.62 -12.49 20.84
CA ASN A 322 13.98 -11.54 21.90
C ASN A 322 13.29 -10.17 21.75
N TYR A 323 12.69 -9.89 20.60
CA TYR A 323 12.01 -8.62 20.35
C TYR A 323 10.67 -8.56 21.07
N ALA A 324 10.68 -7.91 22.23
CA ALA A 324 9.49 -7.44 22.94
C ALA A 324 9.25 -5.97 22.57
N ILE A 325 7.99 -5.61 22.30
CA ILE A 325 7.55 -4.23 22.07
C ILE A 325 7.16 -3.60 23.39
#